data_AF-A0A9D9EG78-F1
#
_entry.id   AF-A0A9D9EG78-F1
#
_cell.length_a   1.000
_cell.length_b   1.000
_cell.length_c   1.000
_cell.angle_alpha   90.00
_cell.angle_beta   90.00
_cell.angle_gamma   90.00
#
_symmetry.space_group_name_H-M   'P 1'
#
loop_
_entity.id
_entity.type
_entity.pdbx_description
1 polymer ?
#
loop_
_entity_poly.entity_id
_entity_poly.type
_entity_poly.pdbx_seq_one_letter_code
_entity_poly.pdbx_strand_id
1 'polypeptide(L)'
;MTPEYFALPVRTESVSAAAEEDAPDGTAETSGKKSRAGKAEKNKTAETVPEIGTVVVPMTEDEAAAMTPQERLVQLAAAVGRMGKPCVLKTRRLGYDGHGQAVIRSFKDIEKAAELLSVPCILEEMIDFDFEASVVMVSDGSDIIHFPVARNIHRDGILDLSIVPTSGLQRNGRENETCRRMTSACESFMKGCGYKGILAIELFVKGDDFYFNEMAPRPHNSGHYTIEGCTTSQYRELCHFLLDMPLTVPELIAPTVMKNILGQDLDAAKLIVAESLRGAGPGIEVSSPEDVDNAFCGEAGRGVYVHLYGKTQSRPKRKMGHITFVPMTLDSYYSDWAYRFV
;
A
#
# COMPACT_ATOMS: atom_id res chain seq x y z
N MET A 1 10.78 0.64 -26.89
CA MET A 1 9.33 0.56 -26.61
C MET A 1 9.14 0.83 -25.14
N THR A 2 8.77 2.06 -24.79
CA THR A 2 8.44 2.49 -23.42
C THR A 2 7.06 1.94 -23.05
N PRO A 3 6.86 1.35 -21.87
CA PRO A 3 5.53 0.96 -21.42
C PRO A 3 4.75 2.24 -21.09
N GLU A 4 3.66 2.50 -21.81
CA GLU A 4 2.67 3.51 -21.44
C GLU A 4 2.02 3.06 -20.12
N TYR A 5 2.28 3.80 -19.05
CA TYR A 5 1.54 3.69 -17.80
C TYR A 5 0.10 4.11 -18.09
N PHE A 6 -0.81 3.14 -18.15
CA PHE A 6 -2.25 3.40 -18.13
C PHE A 6 -2.60 4.10 -16.82
N ALA A 7 -2.72 5.43 -16.87
CA ALA A 7 -3.39 6.20 -15.84
C ALA A 7 -4.86 5.74 -15.82
N LEU A 8 -5.32 5.25 -14.67
CA LEU A 8 -6.71 4.88 -14.47
C LEU A 8 -7.60 6.11 -14.71
N PRO A 9 -8.67 6.01 -15.51
CA PRO A 9 -9.72 7.01 -15.50
C PRO A 9 -10.49 6.86 -14.19
N VAL A 10 -10.13 7.65 -13.19
CA VAL A 10 -10.98 7.85 -12.01
C VAL A 10 -12.20 8.64 -12.50
N ARG A 11 -13.28 7.93 -12.85
CA ARG A 11 -14.60 8.56 -13.00
C ARG A 11 -15.15 8.84 -11.61
N THR A 12 -14.82 10.01 -11.06
CA THR A 12 -15.60 10.61 -9.97
C THR A 12 -16.84 11.26 -10.56
N GLU A 13 -17.92 10.50 -10.72
CA GLU A 13 -19.25 11.10 -10.89
C GLU A 13 -19.82 11.47 -9.53
N SER A 14 -19.61 12.71 -9.11
CA SER A 14 -20.55 13.42 -8.21
C SER A 14 -20.32 14.94 -8.16
N VAL A 15 -20.40 15.62 -9.30
CA VAL A 15 -20.77 17.04 -9.31
C VAL A 15 -21.64 17.30 -10.54
N SER A 16 -22.93 17.56 -10.34
CA SER A 16 -23.81 18.07 -11.39
C SER A 16 -23.41 19.51 -11.73
N ALA A 17 -23.11 19.80 -13.00
CA ALA A 17 -23.47 21.04 -13.68
C ALA A 17 -23.05 20.99 -15.16
N ALA A 18 -24.07 21.00 -16.03
CA ALA A 18 -24.18 21.70 -17.32
C ALA A 18 -22.98 21.78 -18.29
N ALA A 19 -23.15 21.15 -19.46
CA ALA A 19 -22.90 21.69 -20.81
C ALA A 19 -23.52 20.67 -21.80
N GLU A 20 -24.72 20.88 -22.37
CA GLU A 20 -25.00 21.61 -23.62
C GLU A 20 -24.01 21.36 -24.77
N GLU A 21 -24.57 20.78 -25.86
CA GLU A 21 -24.22 20.81 -27.30
C GLU A 21 -22.76 20.43 -27.68
N ASP A 22 -22.47 19.41 -28.49
CA ASP A 22 -22.96 19.11 -29.83
C ASP A 22 -22.67 17.64 -30.17
N ALA A 23 -23.64 16.93 -30.75
CA ALA A 23 -23.41 15.63 -31.40
C ALA A 23 -23.92 15.71 -32.84
N PRO A 24 -23.12 15.36 -33.86
CA PRO A 24 -23.66 15.05 -35.17
C PRO A 24 -24.19 13.61 -35.21
N ASP A 25 -25.35 13.55 -35.85
CA ASP A 25 -26.23 12.46 -36.20
C ASP A 25 -25.52 11.19 -36.74
N GLY A 26 -26.08 10.02 -36.42
CA GLY A 26 -25.49 8.73 -36.79
C GLY A 26 -26.38 7.54 -36.40
N THR A 27 -27.50 7.42 -37.10
CA THR A 27 -28.48 6.33 -37.04
C THR A 27 -27.89 4.93 -37.19
N ALA A 28 -28.29 3.98 -36.34
CA ALA A 28 -28.51 2.58 -36.73
C ALA A 28 -29.38 1.84 -35.69
N GLU A 29 -30.63 1.58 -36.06
CA GLU A 29 -31.49 0.59 -35.44
C GLU A 29 -30.91 -0.83 -35.63
N THR A 30 -31.11 -1.73 -34.67
CA THR A 30 -31.82 -3.00 -34.93
C THR A 30 -32.15 -3.74 -33.63
N SER A 31 -33.33 -4.34 -33.70
CA SER A 31 -34.15 -4.97 -32.68
C SER A 31 -33.71 -6.38 -32.22
N GLY A 32 -33.92 -6.66 -30.93
CA GLY A 32 -34.78 -7.76 -30.46
C GLY A 32 -34.19 -9.15 -30.20
N LYS A 33 -34.19 -9.58 -28.92
CA LYS A 33 -34.97 -10.76 -28.43
C LYS A 33 -34.85 -10.94 -26.91
N LYS A 34 -36.02 -11.00 -26.26
CA LYS A 34 -36.22 -11.44 -24.88
C LYS A 34 -36.08 -12.97 -24.79
N SER A 35 -35.42 -13.47 -23.74
CA SER A 35 -35.73 -14.79 -23.18
C SER A 35 -35.55 -14.80 -21.66
N ARG A 36 -36.28 -15.70 -21.00
CA ARG A 36 -36.76 -15.66 -19.61
C ARG A 36 -35.75 -16.15 -18.58
N ALA A 37 -35.74 -15.44 -17.45
CA ALA A 37 -35.77 -15.90 -16.06
C ALA A 37 -35.05 -17.21 -15.69
N GLY A 38 -33.91 -17.06 -15.01
CA GLY A 38 -33.41 -17.98 -13.98
C GLY A 38 -33.17 -17.17 -12.70
N LYS A 39 -33.88 -17.52 -11.62
CA LYS A 39 -33.67 -16.99 -10.27
C LYS A 39 -32.21 -17.25 -9.84
N ALA A 40 -31.43 -16.20 -9.62
CA ALA A 40 -30.24 -16.24 -8.79
C ALA A 40 -30.46 -15.27 -7.62
N GLU A 41 -30.00 -15.71 -6.46
CA GLU A 41 -30.30 -15.17 -5.14
C GLU A 41 -29.92 -13.69 -4.96
N LYS A 42 -30.63 -13.07 -4.01
CA LYS A 42 -30.48 -11.69 -3.58
C LYS A 42 -29.01 -11.30 -3.43
N ASN A 43 -28.61 -10.28 -4.19
CA ASN A 43 -27.38 -9.51 -4.02
C ASN A 43 -27.09 -9.28 -2.53
N LYS A 44 -26.00 -9.89 -2.03
CA LYS A 44 -25.25 -9.27 -0.94
C LYS A 44 -24.77 -7.94 -1.50
N THR A 45 -25.20 -6.83 -0.91
CA THR A 45 -24.62 -5.52 -1.19
C THR A 45 -23.10 -5.64 -1.03
N ALA A 46 -22.36 -5.54 -2.13
CA ALA A 46 -20.90 -5.54 -2.07
C ALA A 46 -20.48 -4.34 -1.23
N GLU A 47 -19.76 -4.60 -0.15
CA GLU A 47 -19.25 -3.55 0.72
C GLU A 47 -18.17 -2.81 -0.06
N THR A 48 -18.36 -1.51 -0.28
CA THR A 48 -17.39 -0.65 -0.97
C THR A 48 -16.36 -0.16 0.03
N VAL A 49 -15.11 0.06 -0.40
CA VAL A 49 -14.12 0.71 0.46
C VAL A 49 -14.60 2.16 0.73
N PRO A 50 -14.88 2.54 1.99
CA PRO A 50 -15.31 3.89 2.30
C PRO A 50 -14.19 4.89 1.96
N GLU A 51 -14.56 5.97 1.29
CA GLU A 51 -13.63 7.06 0.96
C GLU A 51 -13.46 8.00 2.16
N ILE A 52 -12.25 8.53 2.33
CA ILE A 52 -11.97 9.62 3.28
C ILE A 52 -12.61 10.90 2.75
N GLY A 53 -13.13 11.74 3.64
CA GLY A 53 -13.58 13.08 3.30
C GLY A 53 -12.49 13.86 2.57
N THR A 54 -12.72 14.17 1.30
CA THR A 54 -11.68 14.70 0.40
C THR A 54 -12.16 15.99 -0.25
N VAL A 55 -11.30 17.02 -0.21
CA VAL A 55 -11.48 18.25 -0.98
C VAL A 55 -10.35 18.32 -2.00
N VAL A 56 -10.69 18.05 -3.25
CA VAL A 56 -9.77 18.34 -4.36
C VAL A 56 -9.63 19.86 -4.46
N VAL A 57 -8.40 20.35 -4.41
CA VAL A 57 -8.09 21.74 -4.74
C VAL A 57 -7.97 21.76 -6.27
N PRO A 58 -9.03 22.16 -7.02
CA PRO A 58 -9.07 21.96 -8.46
C PRO A 58 -8.04 22.89 -9.09
N MET A 59 -7.06 22.31 -9.77
CA MET A 59 -5.98 23.06 -10.38
C MET A 59 -5.20 22.19 -11.37
N THR A 60 -4.88 22.75 -12.53
CA THR A 60 -3.92 22.22 -13.50
C THR A 60 -2.49 22.43 -13.01
N GLU A 61 -1.51 21.78 -13.66
CA GLU A 61 -0.10 21.98 -13.30
C GLU A 61 0.36 23.42 -13.57
N ASP A 62 -0.10 24.02 -14.68
CA ASP A 62 0.24 25.40 -15.05
C ASP A 62 -0.36 26.43 -14.10
N GLU A 63 -1.61 26.24 -13.67
CA GLU A 63 -2.25 27.09 -12.68
C GLU A 63 -1.52 27.02 -11.33
N ALA A 64 -1.13 25.81 -10.89
CA ALA A 64 -0.39 25.62 -9.63
C ALA A 64 0.96 26.33 -9.63
N ALA A 65 1.67 26.23 -10.75
CA ALA A 65 2.97 26.86 -10.94
C ALA A 65 2.86 28.40 -10.97
N ALA A 66 1.79 28.94 -11.56
CA ALA A 66 1.59 30.37 -11.72
C ALA A 66 1.12 31.09 -10.44
N MET A 67 0.54 30.38 -9.47
CA MET A 67 0.04 30.98 -8.24
C MET A 67 1.13 31.64 -7.40
N THR A 68 0.83 32.86 -6.95
CA THR A 68 1.62 33.57 -5.95
C THR A 68 1.48 32.90 -4.57
N PRO A 69 2.46 33.09 -3.66
CA PRO A 69 2.35 32.60 -2.28
C PRO A 69 1.07 33.03 -1.55
N GLN A 70 0.60 34.26 -1.81
CA GLN A 70 -0.61 34.79 -1.19
C GLN A 70 -1.88 34.08 -1.71
N GLU A 71 -1.96 33.80 -3.01
CA GLU A 71 -3.08 33.04 -3.58
C GLU A 71 -3.12 31.62 -3.01
N ARG A 72 -1.96 30.98 -2.85
CA ARG A 72 -1.86 29.61 -2.28
C ARG A 72 -2.39 29.59 -0.85
N LEU A 73 -2.01 30.57 -0.06
CA LEU A 73 -2.47 30.73 1.31
C LEU A 73 -3.99 30.87 1.38
N VAL A 74 -4.57 31.77 0.57
CA VAL A 74 -6.01 32.03 0.55
C VAL A 74 -6.79 30.79 0.12
N GLN A 75 -6.34 30.12 -0.93
CA GLN A 75 -6.99 28.92 -1.46
C GLN A 75 -6.95 27.76 -0.47
N LEU A 76 -5.79 27.51 0.16
CA LEU A 76 -5.67 26.48 1.19
C LEU A 76 -6.52 26.80 2.41
N ALA A 77 -6.51 28.05 2.88
CA ALA A 77 -7.32 28.47 4.02
C ALA A 77 -8.82 28.26 3.78
N ALA A 78 -9.31 28.56 2.56
CA ALA A 78 -10.69 28.31 2.18
C ALA A 78 -11.02 26.81 2.14
N ALA A 79 -10.13 25.97 1.60
CA ALA A 79 -10.32 24.52 1.57
C ALA A 79 -10.34 23.91 2.99
N VAL A 80 -9.40 24.32 3.85
CA VAL A 80 -9.34 23.92 5.26
C VAL A 80 -10.58 24.41 6.03
N GLY A 81 -11.09 25.60 5.71
CA GLY A 81 -12.33 26.13 6.30
C GLY A 81 -13.57 25.30 5.98
N ARG A 82 -13.63 24.68 4.79
CA ARG A 82 -14.72 23.78 4.39
C ARG A 82 -14.60 22.38 4.99
N MET A 83 -13.38 21.82 5.01
CA MET A 83 -13.14 20.46 5.51
C MET A 83 -13.16 20.37 7.03
N GLY A 84 -12.58 21.37 7.71
CA GLY A 84 -12.23 21.27 9.12
C GLY A 84 -10.80 20.79 9.34
N LYS A 85 -10.44 20.63 10.61
CA LYS A 85 -9.11 20.19 11.07
C LYS A 85 -9.27 19.10 12.13
N PRO A 86 -8.29 18.19 12.30
CA PRO A 86 -7.05 18.10 11.53
C PRO A 86 -7.27 17.55 10.10
N CYS A 87 -6.41 17.97 9.17
CA CYS A 87 -6.42 17.50 7.78
C CYS A 87 -4.99 17.38 7.23
N VAL A 88 -4.84 16.66 6.12
CA VAL A 88 -3.56 16.43 5.45
C VAL A 88 -3.65 16.92 4.02
N LEU A 89 -2.74 17.82 3.64
CA LEU A 89 -2.54 18.22 2.26
C LEU A 89 -1.50 17.29 1.63
N LYS A 90 -1.83 16.62 0.51
CA LYS A 90 -0.93 15.72 -0.21
C LYS A 90 -0.77 16.18 -1.67
N THR A 91 0.42 16.10 -2.24
CA THR A 91 0.62 16.28 -3.69
C THR A 91 -0.05 15.12 -4.45
N ARG A 92 -0.71 15.41 -5.58
CA ARG A 92 -1.43 14.39 -6.36
C ARG A 92 -0.49 13.40 -7.06
N ARG A 93 0.77 13.79 -7.24
CA ARG A 93 1.80 13.01 -7.94
C ARG A 93 3.09 13.06 -7.14
N LEU A 94 3.92 12.03 -7.33
CA LEU A 94 5.29 11.94 -6.82
C LEU A 94 5.43 12.00 -5.28
N GLY A 95 4.34 11.85 -4.53
CA GLY A 95 4.40 11.59 -3.09
C GLY A 95 4.87 10.16 -2.82
N TYR A 96 5.75 9.97 -1.85
CA TYR A 96 6.24 8.65 -1.41
C TYR A 96 6.86 8.75 -0.01
N ASP A 97 6.75 7.71 0.81
CA ASP A 97 7.42 7.62 2.13
C ASP A 97 7.23 8.89 2.99
N GLY A 98 6.04 9.49 2.93
CA GLY A 98 5.68 10.73 3.61
C GLY A 98 6.24 12.04 3.03
N HIS A 99 6.92 12.00 1.88
CA HIS A 99 7.24 13.18 1.08
C HIS A 99 6.02 13.68 0.30
N GLY A 100 5.93 15.00 0.11
CA GLY A 100 4.82 15.63 -0.62
C GLY A 100 3.54 15.78 0.21
N GLN A 101 3.63 15.74 1.54
CA GLN A 101 2.47 15.92 2.42
C GLN A 101 2.74 16.89 3.57
N ALA A 102 1.71 17.60 4.01
CA ALA A 102 1.72 18.48 5.18
C ALA A 102 0.46 18.28 6.03
N VAL A 103 0.66 18.05 7.33
CA VAL A 103 -0.46 17.93 8.27
C VAL A 103 -0.82 19.29 8.84
N ILE A 104 -2.09 19.65 8.78
CA ILE A 104 -2.65 20.93 9.21
C ILE A 104 -3.50 20.69 10.47
N ARG A 105 -2.97 21.06 11.64
CA ARG A 105 -3.68 20.94 12.94
C ARG A 105 -4.26 22.27 13.40
N SER A 106 -3.68 23.36 12.95
CA SER A 106 -4.02 24.72 13.32
C SER A 106 -3.92 25.66 12.12
N PHE A 107 -4.46 26.88 12.24
CA PHE A 107 -4.32 27.89 11.20
C PHE A 107 -2.86 28.29 10.94
N LYS A 108 -1.96 28.11 11.91
CA LYS A 108 -0.52 28.41 11.76
C LYS A 108 0.18 27.45 10.80
N ASP A 109 -0.34 26.24 10.65
CA ASP A 109 0.24 25.22 9.77
C ASP A 109 -0.06 25.49 8.29
N ILE A 110 -1.10 26.29 8.01
CA ILE A 110 -1.57 26.59 6.65
C ILE A 110 -0.51 27.35 5.86
N GLU A 111 0.18 28.31 6.49
CA GLU A 111 1.18 29.13 5.81
C GLU A 111 2.31 28.26 5.24
N LYS A 112 2.83 27.34 6.06
CA LYS A 112 3.85 26.38 5.62
C LYS A 112 3.29 25.35 4.63
N ALA A 113 2.09 24.83 4.86
CA ALA A 113 1.48 23.84 3.98
C ALA A 113 1.14 24.41 2.59
N ALA A 114 0.84 25.70 2.49
CA ALA A 114 0.53 26.38 1.23
C ALA A 114 1.71 26.36 0.25
N GLU A 115 2.94 26.17 0.72
CA GLU A 115 4.10 25.98 -0.15
C GLU A 115 3.94 24.76 -1.08
N LEU A 116 3.26 23.69 -0.61
CA LEU A 116 3.01 22.49 -1.42
C LEU A 116 2.05 22.74 -2.60
N LEU A 117 1.21 23.79 -2.55
CA LEU A 117 0.31 24.16 -3.64
C LEU A 117 1.03 24.76 -4.86
N SER A 118 2.37 24.72 -4.91
CA SER A 118 3.09 24.92 -6.17
C SER A 118 2.84 23.84 -7.20
N VAL A 119 2.23 22.72 -6.80
CA VAL A 119 1.78 21.63 -7.66
C VAL A 119 0.34 21.23 -7.28
N PRO A 120 -0.38 20.48 -8.14
CA PRO A 120 -1.72 20.00 -7.80
C PRO A 120 -1.70 19.14 -6.53
N CYS A 121 -2.57 19.48 -5.57
CA CYS A 121 -2.72 18.77 -4.30
C CYS A 121 -4.15 18.32 -4.05
N ILE A 122 -4.29 17.40 -3.11
CA ILE A 122 -5.55 16.96 -2.53
C ILE A 122 -5.51 17.22 -1.03
N LEU A 123 -6.62 17.73 -0.48
CA LEU A 123 -6.78 17.88 0.96
C LEU A 123 -7.68 16.74 1.44
N GLU A 124 -7.22 16.01 2.44
CA GLU A 124 -7.90 14.85 3.01
C GLU A 124 -8.12 15.06 4.51
N GLU A 125 -9.24 14.57 5.02
CA GLU A 125 -9.47 14.48 6.45
C GLU A 125 -8.38 13.62 7.11
N MET A 126 -7.90 14.06 8.28
CA MET A 126 -6.98 13.24 9.06
C MET A 126 -7.80 12.26 9.90
N ILE A 127 -7.86 11.00 9.45
CA ILE A 127 -8.55 9.93 10.17
C ILE A 127 -7.82 9.59 11.46
N ASP A 128 -8.55 9.55 12.57
CA ASP A 128 -8.07 8.97 13.83
C ASP A 128 -8.23 7.45 13.78
N PHE A 129 -7.22 6.74 13.26
CA PHE A 129 -7.23 5.29 13.09
C PHE A 129 -6.46 4.55 14.20
N ASP A 130 -6.78 3.27 14.41
CA ASP A 130 -6.13 2.43 15.41
C ASP A 130 -4.86 1.75 14.86
N PHE A 131 -4.88 1.37 13.58
CA PHE A 131 -3.72 0.86 12.85
C PHE A 131 -3.93 0.94 11.34
N GLU A 132 -2.84 0.73 10.59
CA GLU A 132 -2.85 0.64 9.14
C GLU A 132 -2.86 -0.82 8.70
N ALA A 133 -3.52 -1.11 7.59
CA ALA A 133 -3.55 -2.43 6.97
C ALA A 133 -3.29 -2.34 5.47
N SER A 134 -2.94 -3.46 4.85
CA SER A 134 -2.90 -3.54 3.39
C SER A 134 -3.36 -4.88 2.86
N VAL A 135 -4.03 -4.86 1.72
CA VAL A 135 -4.40 -6.04 0.93
C VAL A 135 -3.64 -6.00 -0.39
N VAL A 136 -2.83 -7.04 -0.66
CA VAL A 136 -2.16 -7.22 -1.95
C VAL A 136 -2.96 -8.23 -2.75
N MET A 137 -3.30 -7.89 -4.00
CA MET A 137 -4.14 -8.71 -4.88
C MET A 137 -3.51 -8.85 -6.25
N VAL A 138 -3.84 -9.93 -6.95
CA VAL A 138 -3.51 -10.13 -8.37
C VAL A 138 -4.77 -10.56 -9.10
N SER A 139 -5.02 -9.97 -10.27
CA SER A 139 -6.17 -10.26 -11.12
C SER A 139 -5.72 -10.48 -12.57
N ASP A 140 -6.21 -11.52 -13.22
CA ASP A 140 -6.09 -11.70 -14.68
C ASP A 140 -7.33 -11.16 -15.45
N GLY A 141 -8.32 -10.66 -14.72
CA GLY A 141 -9.60 -10.16 -15.20
C GLY A 141 -10.73 -11.17 -15.14
N SER A 142 -10.44 -12.47 -14.99
CA SER A 142 -11.41 -13.52 -14.66
C SER A 142 -11.39 -13.81 -13.16
N ASP A 143 -10.21 -14.12 -12.64
CA ASP A 143 -9.98 -14.48 -11.25
C ASP A 143 -9.23 -13.37 -10.52
N ILE A 144 -9.49 -13.27 -9.21
CA ILE A 144 -8.73 -12.42 -8.30
C ILE A 144 -8.28 -13.29 -7.14
N ILE A 145 -6.98 -13.26 -6.86
CA ILE A 145 -6.41 -13.78 -5.61
C ILE A 145 -5.99 -12.61 -4.73
N HIS A 146 -6.03 -12.81 -3.41
CA HIS A 146 -5.52 -11.85 -2.46
C HIS A 146 -4.59 -12.55 -1.46
N PHE A 147 -3.52 -11.88 -1.08
CA PHE A 147 -2.66 -12.31 0.01
C PHE A 147 -3.34 -12.04 1.36
N PRO A 148 -2.93 -12.74 2.43
CA PRO A 148 -3.39 -12.43 3.78
C PRO A 148 -3.23 -10.94 4.12
N VAL A 149 -4.21 -10.38 4.83
CA VAL A 149 -4.17 -8.97 5.24
C VAL A 149 -2.97 -8.72 6.17
N ALA A 150 -2.16 -7.72 5.85
CA ALA A 150 -1.05 -7.30 6.69
C ALA A 150 -1.43 -6.12 7.56
N ARG A 151 -1.07 -6.16 8.85
CA ARG A 151 -1.01 -4.96 9.70
C ARG A 151 0.29 -4.25 9.43
N ASN A 152 0.24 -2.96 9.15
CA ASN A 152 1.42 -2.15 8.86
C ASN A 152 1.68 -1.16 9.99
N ILE A 153 2.96 -1.04 10.37
CA ILE A 153 3.43 -0.03 11.31
C ILE A 153 4.41 0.86 10.56
N HIS A 154 4.08 2.14 10.46
CA HIS A 154 4.96 3.16 9.89
C HIS A 154 5.68 3.94 10.98
N ARG A 155 6.94 4.27 10.72
CA ARG A 155 7.75 5.21 11.54
C ARG A 155 8.24 6.32 10.63
N ASP A 156 7.97 7.57 11.00
CA ASP A 156 8.28 8.75 10.18
C ASP A 156 7.76 8.68 8.74
N GLY A 157 6.59 8.06 8.52
CA GLY A 157 6.00 7.89 7.19
C GLY A 157 6.64 6.79 6.33
N ILE A 158 7.51 5.95 6.90
CA ILE A 158 8.15 4.82 6.23
C ILE A 158 7.69 3.53 6.88
N LEU A 159 7.31 2.54 6.07
CA LEU A 159 6.93 1.22 6.58
C LEU A 159 8.10 0.62 7.36
N ASP A 160 7.87 0.29 8.63
CA ASP A 160 8.84 -0.38 9.51
C ASP A 160 8.50 -1.87 9.62
N LEU A 161 7.25 -2.21 9.94
CA LEU A 161 6.80 -3.59 10.12
C LEU A 161 5.54 -3.91 9.29
N SER A 162 5.50 -5.11 8.73
CA SER A 162 4.28 -5.78 8.28
C SER A 162 4.06 -7.07 9.06
N ILE A 163 2.90 -7.22 9.70
CA ILE A 163 2.58 -8.34 10.60
C ILE A 163 1.38 -9.12 10.05
N VAL A 164 1.55 -10.44 9.95
CA VAL A 164 0.56 -11.37 9.41
C VAL A 164 0.53 -12.64 10.26
N PRO A 165 -0.62 -13.10 10.76
CA PRO A 165 -1.91 -12.46 10.62
C PRO A 165 -1.98 -11.15 11.40
N THR A 166 -2.87 -10.24 11.00
CA THR A 166 -3.07 -8.95 11.65
C THR A 166 -3.43 -9.14 13.13
N SER A 167 -2.48 -8.90 14.04
CA SER A 167 -2.71 -8.97 15.49
C SER A 167 -3.79 -7.94 15.90
N GLY A 168 -4.80 -8.40 16.64
CA GLY A 168 -6.00 -7.60 16.97
C GLY A 168 -7.18 -7.78 16.02
N LEU A 169 -6.97 -8.30 14.80
CA LEU A 169 -8.04 -8.77 13.89
C LEU A 169 -8.12 -10.29 13.83
N GLN A 170 -7.69 -10.96 14.90
CA GLN A 170 -7.97 -12.37 15.11
C GLN A 170 -8.77 -12.55 16.39
N ARG A 171 -9.94 -13.19 16.28
CA ARG A 171 -10.78 -13.55 17.42
C ARG A 171 -10.91 -15.07 17.44
N ASN A 172 -10.41 -15.70 18.51
CA ASN A 172 -10.38 -17.16 18.68
C ASN A 172 -9.63 -17.91 17.55
N GLY A 173 -8.52 -17.35 17.06
CA GLY A 173 -7.69 -18.01 16.03
C GLY A 173 -8.31 -18.06 14.63
N ARG A 174 -9.37 -17.28 14.37
CA ARG A 174 -9.98 -17.10 13.05
C ARG A 174 -9.80 -15.68 12.57
N GLU A 175 -9.69 -15.52 11.25
CA GLU A 175 -9.74 -14.23 10.57
C GLU A 175 -11.02 -13.50 10.98
N ASN A 176 -10.86 -12.30 11.57
CA ASN A 176 -11.98 -11.47 12.00
C ASN A 176 -12.79 -11.01 10.78
N GLU A 177 -14.08 -10.79 10.97
CA GLU A 177 -15.02 -10.30 9.97
C GLU A 177 -14.48 -9.04 9.26
N THR A 178 -13.81 -8.14 9.97
CA THR A 178 -13.17 -6.95 9.40
C THR A 178 -12.17 -7.27 8.29
N CYS A 179 -11.35 -8.32 8.43
CA CYS A 179 -10.43 -8.72 7.37
C CYS A 179 -11.17 -9.19 6.12
N ARG A 180 -12.23 -9.99 6.29
CA ARG A 180 -13.06 -10.45 5.15
C ARG A 180 -13.78 -9.31 4.47
N ARG A 181 -14.26 -8.32 5.23
CA ARG A 181 -14.88 -7.10 4.70
C ARG A 181 -13.86 -6.28 3.91
N MET A 182 -12.65 -6.10 4.44
CA MET A 182 -11.55 -5.42 3.73
C MET A 182 -11.18 -6.12 2.42
N THR A 183 -10.95 -7.44 2.43
CA THR A 183 -10.60 -8.18 1.20
C THR A 183 -11.74 -8.13 0.18
N SER A 184 -12.98 -8.36 0.61
CA SER A 184 -14.16 -8.29 -0.26
C SER A 184 -14.35 -6.90 -0.90
N ALA A 185 -14.10 -5.83 -0.13
CA ALA A 185 -14.19 -4.47 -0.62
C ALA A 185 -13.07 -4.14 -1.61
N CYS A 186 -11.84 -4.57 -1.33
CA CYS A 186 -10.69 -4.41 -2.22
C CYS A 186 -10.88 -5.18 -3.54
N GLU A 187 -11.37 -6.42 -3.48
CA GLU A 187 -11.72 -7.18 -4.69
C GLU A 187 -12.81 -6.50 -5.49
N SER A 188 -13.85 -6.01 -4.83
CA SER A 188 -14.97 -5.32 -5.48
C SER A 188 -14.50 -4.05 -6.18
N PHE A 189 -13.59 -3.30 -5.56
CA PHE A 189 -12.92 -2.15 -6.16
C PHE A 189 -12.11 -2.55 -7.41
N MET A 190 -11.24 -3.57 -7.28
CA MET A 190 -10.40 -4.05 -8.39
C MET A 190 -11.25 -4.53 -9.59
N LYS A 191 -12.34 -5.26 -9.32
CA LYS A 191 -13.34 -5.69 -10.32
C LYS A 191 -14.07 -4.49 -10.94
N GLY A 192 -14.56 -3.56 -10.10
CA GLY A 192 -15.33 -2.39 -10.54
C GLY A 192 -14.54 -1.46 -11.45
N CYS A 193 -13.23 -1.32 -11.23
CA CYS A 193 -12.34 -0.55 -12.10
C CYS A 193 -11.83 -1.34 -13.31
N GLY A 194 -12.15 -2.63 -13.43
CA GLY A 194 -11.63 -3.50 -14.49
C GLY A 194 -10.10 -3.66 -14.46
N TYR A 195 -9.47 -3.53 -13.28
CA TYR A 195 -8.02 -3.56 -13.14
C TYR A 195 -7.47 -4.98 -13.26
N LYS A 196 -6.39 -5.14 -14.04
CA LYS A 196 -5.66 -6.39 -14.25
C LYS A 196 -4.19 -6.21 -13.87
N GLY A 197 -3.60 -7.24 -13.28
CA GLY A 197 -2.26 -7.22 -12.73
C GLY A 197 -2.27 -7.19 -11.20
N ILE A 198 -1.18 -6.71 -10.61
CA ILE A 198 -1.00 -6.64 -9.17
C ILE A 198 -1.42 -5.27 -8.62
N LEU A 199 -2.18 -5.26 -7.53
CA LEU A 199 -2.60 -4.06 -6.84
C LEU A 199 -2.47 -4.25 -5.33
N ALA A 200 -1.79 -3.33 -4.66
CA ALA A 200 -1.87 -3.19 -3.22
C ALA A 200 -2.79 -2.02 -2.87
N ILE A 201 -3.69 -2.24 -1.92
CA ILE A 201 -4.54 -1.20 -1.34
C ILE A 201 -4.17 -1.07 0.13
N GLU A 202 -3.82 0.14 0.55
CA GLU A 202 -3.60 0.50 1.94
C GLU A 202 -4.86 1.08 2.56
N LEU A 203 -5.11 0.72 3.82
CA LEU A 203 -6.32 1.01 4.55
C LEU A 203 -5.97 1.55 5.94
N PHE A 204 -6.72 2.54 6.40
CA PHE A 204 -6.79 2.90 7.80
C PHE A 204 -7.90 2.12 8.49
N VAL A 205 -7.64 1.52 9.65
CA VAL A 205 -8.63 0.73 10.40
C VAL A 205 -8.97 1.42 11.71
N LYS A 206 -10.26 1.58 12.01
CA LYS A 206 -10.79 2.17 13.25
C LYS A 206 -11.93 1.31 13.79
N GLY A 207 -11.70 0.62 14.91
CA GLY A 207 -12.61 -0.38 15.42
C GLY A 207 -12.86 -1.49 14.40
N ASP A 208 -14.12 -1.67 14.00
CA ASP A 208 -14.52 -2.62 12.97
C ASP A 208 -14.69 -1.98 11.58
N ASP A 209 -14.42 -0.68 11.43
CA ASP A 209 -14.50 0.04 10.16
C ASP A 209 -13.11 0.29 9.55
N PHE A 210 -13.08 0.56 8.25
CA PHE A 210 -11.87 0.82 7.50
C PHE A 210 -12.10 1.89 6.42
N TYR A 211 -11.02 2.57 6.04
CA TYR A 211 -11.03 3.68 5.10
C TYR A 211 -9.89 3.52 4.10
N PHE A 212 -10.13 3.84 2.83
CA PHE A 212 -9.08 3.87 1.82
C PHE A 212 -7.99 4.90 2.18
N ASN A 213 -6.72 4.50 2.17
CA ASN A 213 -5.59 5.43 2.29
C ASN A 213 -4.95 5.69 0.91
N GLU A 214 -4.35 4.67 0.32
CA GLU A 214 -3.69 4.76 -0.97
C GLU A 214 -3.68 3.41 -1.70
N MET A 215 -3.22 3.41 -2.95
CA MET A 215 -3.02 2.19 -3.71
C MET A 215 -1.74 2.23 -4.54
N ALA A 216 -1.12 1.06 -4.70
CA ALA A 216 0.06 0.86 -5.51
C ALA A 216 -0.20 -0.20 -6.60
N PRO A 217 -0.25 0.17 -7.89
CA PRO A 217 -0.47 -0.76 -9.02
C PRO A 217 0.82 -1.51 -9.38
N ARG A 218 1.47 -2.13 -8.39
CA ARG A 218 2.76 -2.81 -8.48
C ARG A 218 2.97 -3.70 -7.24
N PRO A 219 4.00 -4.58 -7.23
CA PRO A 219 4.44 -5.19 -5.98
C PRO A 219 4.70 -4.13 -4.91
N HIS A 220 4.30 -4.43 -3.69
CA HIS A 220 4.30 -3.50 -2.58
C HIS A 220 5.23 -3.94 -1.46
N ASN A 221 5.77 -2.97 -0.73
CA ASN A 221 6.72 -3.21 0.35
C ASN A 221 6.09 -4.05 1.47
N SER A 222 4.82 -3.76 1.81
CA SER A 222 4.06 -4.54 2.78
C SER A 222 3.74 -5.97 2.34
N GLY A 223 4.02 -6.33 1.08
CA GLY A 223 3.86 -7.69 0.56
C GLY A 223 5.16 -8.51 0.56
N HIS A 224 6.31 -7.96 0.99
CA HIS A 224 7.58 -8.71 0.96
C HIS A 224 7.55 -9.95 1.86
N TYR A 225 6.77 -9.93 2.94
CA TYR A 225 6.55 -11.09 3.80
C TYR A 225 6.08 -12.34 3.04
N THR A 226 5.42 -12.17 1.88
CA THR A 226 4.85 -13.28 1.11
C THR A 226 5.92 -14.20 0.50
N ILE A 227 7.19 -13.79 0.45
CA ILE A 227 8.27 -14.64 -0.08
C ILE A 227 8.45 -15.88 0.80
N GLU A 228 8.45 -15.72 2.13
CA GLU A 228 8.61 -16.83 3.09
C GLU A 228 7.36 -17.14 3.91
N GLY A 229 6.48 -16.15 4.09
CA GLY A 229 5.28 -16.27 4.92
C GLY A 229 4.11 -16.97 4.24
N CYS A 230 4.14 -17.13 2.91
CA CYS A 230 3.04 -17.69 2.13
C CYS A 230 3.49 -18.82 1.19
N THR A 231 2.54 -19.66 0.75
CA THR A 231 2.77 -20.74 -0.22
C THR A 231 3.16 -20.24 -1.63
N THR A 232 2.85 -18.99 -1.93
CA THR A 232 3.31 -18.25 -3.12
C THR A 232 3.63 -16.81 -2.70
N SER A 233 4.30 -16.04 -3.57
CA SER A 233 4.67 -14.66 -3.30
C SER A 233 4.03 -13.69 -4.28
N GLN A 234 3.91 -12.42 -3.87
CA GLN A 234 3.39 -11.36 -4.75
C GLN A 234 4.14 -11.26 -6.09
N TYR A 235 5.42 -11.64 -6.10
CA TYR A 235 6.26 -11.66 -7.29
C TYR A 235 5.95 -12.86 -8.19
N ARG A 236 5.76 -14.04 -7.59
CA ARG A 236 5.38 -15.25 -8.32
C ARG A 236 4.03 -15.07 -8.99
N GLU A 237 3.05 -14.55 -8.27
CA GLU A 237 1.70 -14.33 -8.82
C GLU A 237 1.69 -13.20 -9.87
N LEU A 238 2.51 -12.16 -9.71
CA LEU A 238 2.73 -11.20 -10.80
C LEU A 238 3.33 -11.87 -12.04
N CYS A 239 4.33 -12.76 -11.87
CA CYS A 239 4.88 -13.51 -13.00
C CYS A 239 3.83 -14.43 -13.64
N HIS A 240 2.98 -15.09 -12.85
CA HIS A 240 1.91 -15.93 -13.39
C HIS A 240 0.95 -15.09 -14.24
N PHE A 241 0.52 -13.93 -13.73
CA PHE A 241 -0.28 -12.98 -14.51
C PHE A 241 0.42 -12.56 -15.82
N LEU A 242 1.70 -12.15 -15.75
CA LEU A 242 2.44 -11.68 -16.93
C LEU A 242 2.71 -12.76 -17.98
N LEU A 243 2.68 -14.04 -17.58
CA LEU A 243 2.92 -15.19 -18.43
C LEU A 243 1.64 -15.93 -18.81
N ASP A 244 0.47 -15.36 -18.52
CA ASP A 244 -0.85 -15.97 -18.73
C ASP A 244 -0.96 -17.38 -18.09
N MET A 245 -0.32 -17.57 -16.94
CA MET A 245 -0.40 -18.79 -16.13
C MET A 245 -1.49 -18.67 -15.07
N PRO A 246 -2.12 -19.80 -14.66
CA PRO A 246 -3.11 -19.78 -13.59
C PRO A 246 -2.57 -19.17 -12.30
N LEU A 247 -3.36 -18.26 -11.70
CA LEU A 247 -3.07 -17.71 -10.38
C LEU A 247 -3.23 -18.79 -9.30
N THR A 248 -2.41 -18.71 -8.25
CA THR A 248 -2.46 -19.60 -7.10
C THR A 248 -2.98 -18.83 -5.88
N VAL A 249 -3.98 -19.39 -5.20
CA VAL A 249 -4.48 -18.81 -3.95
C VAL A 249 -3.39 -18.93 -2.87
N PRO A 250 -2.89 -17.81 -2.30
CA PRO A 250 -1.85 -17.85 -1.28
C PRO A 250 -2.43 -18.32 0.06
N GLU A 251 -1.71 -19.22 0.72
CA GLU A 251 -1.99 -19.63 2.10
C GLU A 251 -0.85 -19.19 3.01
N LEU A 252 -1.19 -18.66 4.18
CA LEU A 252 -0.18 -18.29 5.18
C LEU A 252 0.43 -19.56 5.78
N ILE A 253 1.75 -19.70 5.70
CA ILE A 253 2.49 -20.86 6.22
C ILE A 253 2.55 -20.82 7.75
N ALA A 254 2.87 -19.65 8.33
CA ALA A 254 2.92 -19.43 9.77
C ALA A 254 2.82 -17.93 10.10
N PRO A 255 2.55 -17.54 11.36
CA PRO A 255 2.66 -16.16 11.79
C PRO A 255 4.01 -15.56 11.36
N THR A 256 3.99 -14.37 10.79
CA THR A 256 5.09 -13.74 10.10
C THR A 256 5.18 -12.27 10.51
N VAL A 257 6.40 -11.82 10.80
CA VAL A 257 6.73 -10.40 10.90
C VAL A 257 7.78 -10.10 9.86
N MET A 258 7.53 -9.11 9.01
CA MET A 258 8.53 -8.54 8.10
C MET A 258 8.94 -7.17 8.63
N LYS A 259 10.24 -6.93 8.75
CA LYS A 259 10.81 -5.63 9.11
C LYS A 259 11.63 -5.08 7.96
N ASN A 260 11.44 -3.80 7.67
CA ASN A 260 12.28 -3.08 6.73
C ASN A 260 13.68 -2.88 7.32
N ILE A 261 14.71 -3.04 6.49
CA ILE A 261 16.09 -2.69 6.84
C ILE A 261 16.38 -1.35 6.16
N LEU A 262 16.44 -0.28 6.95
CA LEU A 262 16.81 1.04 6.46
C LEU A 262 18.34 1.21 6.50
N GLY A 263 18.86 2.32 5.97
CA GLY A 263 20.31 2.56 5.94
C GLY A 263 20.96 2.51 7.32
N GLN A 264 20.25 2.99 8.35
CA GLN A 264 20.70 2.90 9.74
C GLN A 264 20.64 1.47 10.33
N ASP A 265 19.91 0.55 9.70
CA ASP A 265 19.77 -0.85 10.15
C ASP A 265 20.74 -1.79 9.42
N LEU A 266 21.46 -1.32 8.40
CA LEU A 266 22.23 -2.18 7.50
C LEU A 266 23.32 -2.96 8.23
N ASP A 267 24.06 -2.32 9.14
CA ASP A 267 25.14 -2.96 9.89
C ASP A 267 24.60 -4.05 10.82
N ALA A 268 23.43 -3.80 11.45
CA ALA A 268 22.75 -4.80 12.26
C ALA A 268 22.29 -6.00 11.42
N ALA A 269 21.75 -5.77 10.23
CA ALA A 269 21.36 -6.85 9.32
C ALA A 269 22.58 -7.68 8.87
N LYS A 270 23.70 -7.03 8.55
CA LYS A 270 24.95 -7.72 8.21
C LYS A 270 25.50 -8.55 9.37
N LEU A 271 25.39 -8.05 10.60
CA LEU A 271 25.74 -8.81 11.81
C LEU A 271 24.90 -10.08 11.94
N ILE A 272 23.58 -9.98 11.73
CA ILE A 272 22.67 -11.15 11.74
C ILE A 272 23.09 -12.19 10.69
N VAL A 273 23.40 -11.75 9.47
CA VAL A 273 23.89 -12.64 8.40
C VAL A 273 25.23 -13.28 8.78
N ALA A 274 26.18 -12.50 9.28
CA ALA A 274 27.50 -12.99 9.68
C ALA A 274 27.40 -14.02 10.82
N GLU A 275 26.52 -13.81 11.80
CA GLU A 275 26.23 -14.77 12.87
C GLU A 275 25.70 -16.10 12.34
N SER A 276 24.81 -16.06 11.35
CA SER A 276 24.29 -17.26 10.70
C SER A 276 25.39 -18.03 9.95
N LEU A 277 26.19 -17.33 9.15
CA LEU A 277 27.24 -17.94 8.33
C LEU A 277 28.32 -18.63 9.17
N ARG A 278 28.67 -18.09 10.34
CA ARG A 278 29.57 -18.76 11.30
C ARG A 278 29.02 -20.07 11.84
N GLY A 279 27.70 -20.24 11.89
CA GLY A 279 27.03 -21.48 12.30
C GLY A 279 26.85 -22.51 11.18
N ALA A 280 27.11 -22.15 9.92
CA ALA A 280 26.75 -22.95 8.74
C ALA A 280 27.76 -24.08 8.38
N GLY A 281 28.80 -24.30 9.19
CA GLY A 281 29.79 -25.36 8.99
C GLY A 281 31.13 -24.89 8.42
N PRO A 282 32.14 -25.78 8.32
CA PRO A 282 33.49 -25.43 7.92
C PRO A 282 33.52 -25.08 6.41
N GLY A 283 33.66 -23.79 6.08
CA GLY A 283 33.81 -23.35 4.69
C GLY A 283 33.46 -21.89 4.40
N ILE A 284 32.76 -21.19 5.30
CA ILE A 284 32.46 -19.76 5.17
C ILE A 284 33.10 -19.01 6.35
N GLU A 285 34.32 -18.51 6.15
CA GLU A 285 34.97 -17.62 7.12
C GLU A 285 34.41 -16.19 6.96
N VAL A 286 33.44 -15.82 7.80
CA VAL A 286 33.04 -14.42 7.98
C VAL A 286 33.67 -13.88 9.26
N SER A 287 34.74 -13.09 9.09
CA SER A 287 35.52 -12.54 10.20
C SER A 287 34.87 -11.30 10.81
N SER A 288 34.12 -10.54 10.01
CA SER A 288 33.41 -9.33 10.42
C SER A 288 32.11 -9.14 9.60
N PRO A 289 31.13 -8.35 10.08
CA PRO A 289 29.98 -7.95 9.27
C PRO A 289 30.35 -7.13 8.01
N GLU A 290 31.53 -6.49 7.98
CA GLU A 290 32.00 -5.76 6.79
C GLU A 290 32.26 -6.71 5.61
N ASP A 291 32.59 -7.97 5.90
CA ASP A 291 32.82 -9.02 4.91
C ASP A 291 31.52 -9.49 4.24
N VAL A 292 30.35 -9.13 4.78
CA VAL A 292 29.04 -9.44 4.20
C VAL A 292 28.71 -8.42 3.12
N ASP A 293 28.48 -8.92 1.89
CA ASP A 293 28.04 -8.10 0.76
C ASP A 293 26.74 -7.35 1.12
N ASN A 294 26.59 -6.15 0.56
CA ASN A 294 25.34 -5.41 0.58
C ASN A 294 24.22 -6.16 -0.16
N ALA A 295 24.52 -7.22 -0.93
CA ALA A 295 23.57 -8.16 -1.49
C ALA A 295 23.58 -9.48 -0.71
N PHE A 296 22.42 -9.89 -0.20
CA PHE A 296 22.24 -11.19 0.46
C PHE A 296 20.78 -11.61 0.32
N CYS A 297 20.52 -12.89 0.10
CA CYS A 297 19.17 -13.45 0.08
C CYS A 297 19.25 -14.87 0.63
N GLY A 298 18.65 -15.12 1.79
CA GLY A 298 18.63 -16.45 2.38
C GLY A 298 18.28 -16.47 3.85
N GLU A 299 18.22 -17.69 4.39
CA GLU A 299 17.96 -17.91 5.81
C GLU A 299 19.20 -17.56 6.66
N ALA A 300 19.01 -16.64 7.61
CA ALA A 300 19.96 -16.25 8.65
C ALA A 300 19.70 -17.00 9.98
N GLY A 301 19.21 -18.23 9.89
CA GLY A 301 18.99 -19.18 10.99
C GLY A 301 17.62 -19.08 11.68
N ARG A 302 17.07 -20.24 12.07
CA ARG A 302 15.83 -20.39 12.87
C ARG A 302 14.64 -19.60 12.32
N GLY A 303 14.39 -19.68 11.01
CA GLY A 303 13.23 -19.01 10.39
C GLY A 303 13.39 -17.49 10.24
N VAL A 304 14.62 -16.99 10.27
CA VAL A 304 14.96 -15.60 9.99
C VAL A 304 15.47 -15.53 8.56
N TYR A 305 14.88 -14.71 7.70
CA TYR A 305 15.26 -14.59 6.30
C TYR A 305 15.66 -13.17 5.98
N VAL A 306 16.88 -12.97 5.50
CA VAL A 306 17.42 -11.64 5.22
C VAL A 306 17.52 -11.43 3.72
N HIS A 307 17.03 -10.28 3.26
CA HIS A 307 17.09 -9.81 1.88
C HIS A 307 17.77 -8.44 1.83
N LEU A 308 19.05 -8.38 1.49
CA LEU A 308 19.78 -7.14 1.23
C LEU A 308 19.84 -6.89 -0.29
N TYR A 309 19.50 -5.67 -0.71
CA TYR A 309 19.24 -5.35 -2.12
C TYR A 309 20.48 -4.98 -2.95
N GLY A 310 21.69 -5.11 -2.42
CA GLY A 310 22.93 -4.79 -3.15
C GLY A 310 23.19 -3.29 -3.34
N LYS A 311 22.48 -2.42 -2.61
CA LYS A 311 22.63 -0.96 -2.78
C LYS A 311 23.99 -0.50 -2.26
N THR A 312 24.77 0.14 -3.13
CA THR A 312 26.16 0.56 -2.85
C THR A 312 26.30 1.76 -1.91
N GLN A 313 25.24 2.54 -1.72
CA GLN A 313 25.24 3.69 -0.81
C GLN A 313 24.18 3.52 0.27
N SER A 314 24.60 3.40 1.53
CA SER A 314 23.71 3.48 2.68
C SER A 314 23.47 4.93 3.07
N ARG A 315 22.21 5.31 3.29
CA ARG A 315 21.82 6.63 3.81
C ARG A 315 20.65 6.45 4.77
N PRO A 316 20.53 7.26 5.84
CA PRO A 316 19.38 7.21 6.73
C PRO A 316 18.06 7.20 5.94
N LYS A 317 17.09 6.40 6.39
CA LYS A 317 15.75 6.25 5.77
C LYS A 317 15.72 5.60 4.39
N ARG A 318 16.86 5.30 3.77
CA ARG A 318 16.90 4.53 2.51
C ARG A 318 16.64 3.05 2.80
N LYS A 319 15.65 2.44 2.14
CA LYS A 319 15.39 0.99 2.21
C LYS A 319 16.57 0.20 1.60
N MET A 320 17.34 -0.48 2.42
CA MET A 320 18.51 -1.28 2.02
C MET A 320 18.19 -2.76 1.86
N GLY A 321 17.13 -3.22 2.52
CA GLY A 321 16.69 -4.61 2.50
C GLY A 321 15.39 -4.79 3.27
N HIS A 322 15.03 -6.04 3.51
CA HIS A 322 14.05 -6.43 4.52
C HIS A 322 14.48 -7.73 5.19
N ILE A 323 13.91 -8.00 6.36
CA ILE A 323 14.09 -9.24 7.10
C ILE A 323 12.71 -9.81 7.45
N THR A 324 12.48 -11.08 7.13
CA THR A 324 11.22 -11.78 7.37
C THR A 324 11.45 -12.86 8.43
N PHE A 325 10.59 -12.91 9.44
CA PHE A 325 10.66 -13.89 10.53
C PHE A 325 9.45 -14.83 10.45
N VAL A 326 9.69 -16.14 10.30
CA VAL A 326 8.67 -17.18 10.12
C VAL A 326 9.08 -18.47 10.89
N PRO A 327 8.36 -18.91 11.93
CA PRO A 327 7.23 -18.24 12.57
C PRO A 327 7.68 -17.07 13.47
N MET A 328 6.88 -16.01 13.55
CA MET A 328 7.08 -14.87 14.45
C MET A 328 5.76 -14.19 14.81
N THR A 329 5.60 -13.85 16.09
CA THR A 329 4.53 -12.95 16.56
C THR A 329 5.10 -11.56 16.84
N LEU A 330 4.24 -10.54 16.88
CA LEU A 330 4.69 -9.18 17.19
C LEU A 330 5.33 -9.08 18.60
N ASP A 331 4.77 -9.77 19.59
CA ASP A 331 5.30 -9.76 20.96
C ASP A 331 6.69 -10.41 21.03
N SER A 332 6.86 -11.57 20.38
CA SER A 332 8.16 -12.23 20.27
C SER A 332 9.18 -11.39 19.50
N TYR A 333 8.76 -10.69 18.44
CA TYR A 333 9.64 -9.77 17.71
C TYR A 333 10.14 -8.65 18.63
N TYR A 334 9.26 -8.03 19.42
CA TYR A 334 9.67 -6.98 20.36
C TYR A 334 10.58 -7.50 21.47
N SER A 335 10.32 -8.70 21.98
CA SER A 335 11.16 -9.35 23.01
C SER A 335 12.55 -9.69 22.49
N ASP A 336 12.63 -10.28 21.30
CA ASP A 336 13.82 -11.03 20.90
C ASP A 336 14.63 -10.36 19.79
N TRP A 337 14.05 -9.40 19.06
CA TRP A 337 14.65 -8.85 17.84
C TRP A 337 14.66 -7.33 17.75
N ALA A 338 13.64 -6.63 18.26
CA ALA A 338 13.52 -5.19 18.06
C ALA A 338 14.74 -4.40 18.57
N TYR A 339 15.38 -4.85 19.65
CA TYR A 339 16.57 -4.21 20.23
C TYR A 339 17.80 -4.20 19.30
N ARG A 340 17.81 -5.03 18.25
CA ARG A 340 18.91 -5.11 17.27
C ARG A 340 18.85 -4.01 16.22
N PHE A 341 17.74 -3.29 16.11
CA PHE A 341 17.49 -2.30 15.06
C PHE A 341 17.23 -0.91 15.65
N VAL A 342 17.36 0.14 14.83
CA VAL A 342 17.29 1.55 15.27
C VAL A 342 15.93 2.17 15.00
#